data_AF-A0A356I6G1-F1
#
_entry.id   AF-A0A356I6G1-F1
#
_cell.length_a   1.000
_cell.length_b   1.000
_cell.length_c   1.000
_cell.angle_alpha   90.00
_cell.angle_beta   90.00
_cell.angle_gamma   90.00
#
_symmetry.space_group_name_H-M   'P 1'
#
loop_
_entity.id
_entity.type
_entity.pdbx_description
1 polymer ?
#
loop_
_entity_poly.entity_id
_entity_poly.type
_entity_poly.pdbx_seq_one_letter_code
_entity_poly.pdbx_strand_id
1 'polypeptide(L)'
;KYDISNFTIKSGASALSDTFQIDDTILSAKLSKGLPPGASMVIDLDWTHHVGEFLERAGRVGVQYNFAQWYPRVVVYDENGWFNEPFHAEGEFYGEFGNYEVTMDVPRGYIIGSTGTVTSGDPGWEEVRVDTTQKFSQWLKDFKKNRSEYDENERRVVTFYAKDVHDFAWVTTPNFLYEGGSWNGVDVHVLYNQKNGKKWT
;
A
#
# COMPACT_ATOMS: atom_id res chain seq x y z
N LYS A 1 12.90 2.63 -10.87
CA LYS A 1 14.25 2.52 -10.27
C LYS A 1 14.08 2.44 -8.77
N TYR A 2 14.78 1.51 -8.13
CA TYR A 2 14.79 1.37 -6.68
C TYR A 2 16.24 1.44 -6.19
N ASP A 3 16.41 1.98 -4.98
CA ASP A 3 17.71 2.15 -4.35
C ASP A 3 17.59 1.67 -2.90
N ILE A 4 18.48 0.76 -2.50
CA ILE A 4 18.49 0.18 -1.15
C ILE A 4 19.60 0.84 -0.35
N SER A 5 19.26 1.44 0.79
CA SER A 5 20.20 2.17 1.64
C SER A 5 20.61 1.41 2.90
N ASN A 6 19.82 0.42 3.31
CA ASN A 6 20.08 -0.39 4.49
C ASN A 6 19.47 -1.78 4.31
N PHE A 7 20.18 -2.82 4.74
CA PHE A 7 19.70 -4.19 4.68
C PHE A 7 20.35 -5.02 5.78
N THR A 8 19.54 -5.70 6.58
CA THR A 8 20.04 -6.70 7.54
C THR A 8 19.08 -7.87 7.69
N ILE A 9 19.62 -9.06 7.89
CA ILE A 9 18.89 -10.25 8.33
C ILE A 9 19.38 -10.62 9.72
N LYS A 10 18.48 -10.82 10.67
CA LYS A 10 18.80 -11.12 12.08
C LYS A 10 17.98 -12.30 12.61
N SER A 11 18.54 -13.05 13.56
CA SER A 11 17.78 -13.99 14.39
C SER A 11 18.07 -13.70 15.85
N GLY A 12 17.05 -13.22 16.58
CA GLY A 12 17.25 -12.60 17.89
C GLY A 12 18.18 -11.40 17.79
N ALA A 13 19.23 -11.37 18.63
CA ALA A 13 20.24 -10.31 18.62
C ALA A 13 21.37 -10.55 17.59
N SER A 14 21.41 -11.70 16.91
CA SER A 14 22.51 -12.08 16.03
C SER A 14 22.24 -11.66 14.58
N ALA A 15 23.16 -10.90 13.99
CA ALA A 15 23.15 -10.63 12.55
C ALA A 15 23.54 -11.89 11.76
N LEU A 16 22.73 -12.26 10.77
CA LEU A 16 22.94 -13.38 9.87
C LEU A 16 23.49 -12.96 8.51
N SER A 17 23.09 -11.79 8.02
CA SER A 17 23.66 -11.13 6.83
C SER A 17 23.41 -9.61 6.89
N ASP A 18 24.33 -8.85 6.33
CA ASP A 18 24.23 -7.41 6.05
C ASP A 18 24.59 -7.09 4.58
N THR A 19 24.86 -8.14 3.79
CA THR A 19 25.19 -8.03 2.36
C THR A 19 24.12 -8.72 1.53
N PHE A 20 23.92 -8.19 0.34
CA PHE A 20 22.99 -8.73 -0.65
C PHE A 20 23.56 -8.57 -2.06
N GLN A 21 22.98 -9.28 -3.01
CA GLN A 21 23.18 -9.11 -4.44
C GLN A 21 21.82 -8.94 -5.09
N ILE A 22 21.76 -8.10 -6.14
CA ILE A 22 20.56 -7.91 -6.94
C ILE A 22 20.83 -8.47 -8.33
N ASP A 23 19.92 -9.32 -8.79
CA ASP A 23 19.80 -9.71 -10.19
C ASP A 23 18.38 -9.37 -10.66
N ASP A 24 18.29 -8.44 -11.61
CA ASP A 24 17.04 -7.82 -12.08
C ASP A 24 16.16 -7.26 -10.96
N THR A 25 15.20 -8.03 -10.44
CA THR A 25 14.26 -7.67 -9.37
C THR A 25 14.34 -8.62 -8.18
N ILE A 26 15.34 -9.50 -8.18
CA ILE A 26 15.60 -10.48 -7.13
C ILE A 26 16.75 -10.00 -6.25
N LEU A 27 16.44 -9.79 -4.97
CA LEU A 27 17.44 -9.60 -3.93
C LEU A 27 17.77 -10.94 -3.29
N SER A 28 19.06 -11.32 -3.30
CA SER A 28 19.56 -12.53 -2.64
C SER A 28 20.59 -12.18 -1.57
N ALA A 29 20.59 -12.91 -0.46
CA ALA A 29 21.54 -12.74 0.63
C ALA A 29 22.00 -14.10 1.17
N LYS A 30 23.31 -14.23 1.40
CA LYS A 30 23.89 -15.44 1.97
C LYS A 30 23.88 -15.35 3.49
N LEU A 31 23.21 -16.30 4.14
CA LEU A 31 23.19 -16.39 5.60
C LEU A 31 24.50 -17.00 6.12
N SER A 32 25.07 -16.40 7.16
CA SER A 32 26.21 -16.97 7.91
C SER A 32 25.84 -18.27 8.64
N LYS A 33 24.57 -18.46 8.97
CA LYS A 33 24.00 -19.67 9.57
C LYS A 33 22.59 -19.92 9.02
N GLY A 34 22.29 -21.18 8.69
CA GLY A 34 20.96 -21.59 8.22
C GLY A 34 19.87 -21.42 9.29
N LEU A 35 18.61 -21.38 8.83
CA LEU A 35 17.43 -21.31 9.68
C LEU A 35 16.87 -22.73 9.92
N PRO A 36 16.83 -23.23 11.17
CA PRO A 36 16.21 -24.52 11.46
C PRO A 36 14.68 -24.51 11.26
N PRO A 37 14.05 -25.68 11.06
CA PRO A 37 12.59 -25.80 11.03
C PRO A 37 11.93 -25.18 12.27
N GLY A 38 10.88 -24.39 12.07
CA GLY A 38 10.13 -23.72 13.15
C GLY A 38 10.83 -22.50 13.76
N ALA A 39 12.03 -22.15 13.32
CA ALA A 39 12.70 -20.92 13.74
C ALA A 39 12.25 -19.71 12.90
N SER A 40 12.60 -18.51 13.36
CA SER A 40 12.30 -17.25 12.67
C SER A 40 13.51 -16.34 12.57
N MET A 41 13.48 -15.46 11.57
CA MET A 41 14.42 -14.36 11.37
C MET A 41 13.65 -13.08 11.01
N VAL A 42 14.29 -11.94 11.18
CA VAL A 42 13.78 -10.62 10.80
C VAL A 42 14.64 -10.08 9.67
N ILE A 43 13.99 -9.53 8.65
CA ILE A 43 14.65 -8.82 7.55
C ILE A 43 14.27 -7.35 7.69
N ASP A 44 15.27 -6.50 7.92
CA ASP A 44 15.13 -5.05 7.91
C ASP A 44 15.67 -4.51 6.58
N LEU A 45 14.91 -3.65 5.92
CA LEU A 45 15.24 -3.13 4.60
C LEU A 45 14.75 -1.68 4.45
N ASP A 46 15.67 -0.76 4.22
CA ASP A 46 15.35 0.62 3.83
C ASP A 46 15.59 0.79 2.34
N TRP A 47 14.56 1.24 1.63
CA TRP A 47 14.59 1.36 0.18
C TRP A 47 13.79 2.56 -0.30
N THR A 48 14.20 3.11 -1.43
CA THR A 48 13.50 4.18 -2.15
C THR A 48 13.04 3.64 -3.49
N HIS A 49 11.80 3.90 -3.88
CA HIS A 49 11.29 3.60 -5.21
C HIS A 49 10.73 4.85 -5.89
N HIS A 50 11.29 5.13 -7.06
CA HIS A 50 10.82 6.17 -7.95
C HIS A 50 9.57 5.69 -8.70
N VAL A 51 8.41 6.14 -8.25
CA VAL A 51 7.11 5.80 -8.85
C VAL A 51 6.98 6.46 -10.22
N GLY A 52 6.91 5.64 -11.26
CA GLY A 52 6.73 6.09 -12.65
C GLY A 52 5.27 6.37 -13.02
N GLU A 53 5.06 6.63 -14.31
CA GLU A 53 3.71 6.63 -14.89
C GLU A 53 3.04 5.27 -14.69
N PHE A 54 1.71 5.29 -14.64
CA PHE A 54 0.92 4.10 -14.43
C PHE A 54 1.18 3.04 -15.51
N LEU A 55 1.52 1.84 -15.06
CA LEU A 55 1.70 0.66 -15.88
C LEU A 55 0.99 -0.51 -15.19
N GLU A 56 0.02 -1.11 -15.87
CA GLU A 56 -0.79 -2.23 -15.39
C GLU A 56 -1.46 -2.00 -14.02
N ARG A 57 -0.80 -2.37 -12.92
CA ARG A 57 -1.38 -2.43 -11.56
C ARG A 57 -0.84 -1.34 -10.62
N ALA A 58 0.22 -0.63 -11.01
CA ALA A 58 0.90 0.33 -10.15
C ALA A 58 1.37 1.57 -10.92
N GLY A 59 1.67 2.63 -10.17
CA GLY A 59 2.20 3.87 -10.70
C GLY A 59 1.22 5.03 -10.62
N ARG A 60 1.63 6.13 -11.25
CA ARG A 60 0.99 7.44 -11.10
C ARG A 60 0.09 7.80 -12.28
N VAL A 61 -1.12 8.28 -11.98
CA VAL A 61 -2.04 8.90 -12.96
C VAL A 61 -2.34 10.33 -12.49
N GLY A 62 -1.64 11.33 -13.06
CA GLY A 62 -1.83 12.73 -12.67
C GLY A 62 -1.38 12.98 -11.22
N VAL A 63 -2.32 13.14 -10.29
CA VAL A 63 -2.02 13.28 -8.84
C VAL A 63 -2.37 12.03 -8.03
N GLN A 64 -2.93 11.01 -8.67
CA GLN A 64 -3.25 9.73 -8.04
C GLN A 64 -2.05 8.77 -8.12
N TYR A 65 -1.81 8.06 -7.02
CA TYR A 65 -0.82 7.00 -6.94
C TYR A 65 -1.52 5.68 -6.63
N ASN A 66 -1.13 4.63 -7.36
CA ASN A 66 -1.66 3.28 -7.21
C ASN A 66 -0.49 2.36 -6.88
N PHE A 67 -0.66 1.54 -5.85
CA PHE A 67 0.40 0.71 -5.30
C PHE A 67 -0.14 -0.71 -5.10
N ALA A 68 -0.04 -1.53 -6.15
CA ALA A 68 -0.08 -2.98 -6.05
C ALA A 68 1.34 -3.51 -6.32
N GLN A 69 1.70 -4.68 -5.77
CA GLN A 69 3.01 -5.29 -6.02
C GLN A 69 4.19 -4.32 -5.78
N TRP A 70 4.06 -3.44 -4.79
CA TRP A 70 4.90 -2.24 -4.68
C TRP A 70 6.08 -2.41 -3.72
N TYR A 71 6.06 -3.42 -2.85
CA TYR A 71 7.04 -3.63 -1.78
C TYR A 71 7.84 -4.93 -2.02
N PRO A 72 9.06 -5.04 -1.47
CA PRO A 72 9.84 -6.27 -1.51
C PRO A 72 9.10 -7.42 -0.80
N ARG A 73 8.96 -8.57 -1.48
CA ARG A 73 8.31 -9.76 -0.95
C ARG A 73 9.32 -10.91 -0.83
N VAL A 74 9.12 -11.75 0.17
CA VAL A 74 9.90 -12.99 0.31
C VAL A 74 9.36 -14.00 -0.70
N VAL A 75 10.26 -14.53 -1.53
CA VAL A 75 9.96 -15.60 -2.49
C VAL A 75 9.60 -16.89 -1.78
N VAL A 76 8.74 -17.70 -2.39
CA VAL A 76 8.32 -18.99 -1.81
C VAL A 76 9.46 -20.01 -1.89
N TYR A 77 9.57 -20.85 -0.87
CA TYR A 77 10.42 -22.03 -0.85
C TYR A 77 9.56 -23.26 -0.59
N ASP A 78 9.47 -24.16 -1.57
CA ASP A 78 8.71 -25.42 -1.46
C ASP A 78 9.56 -26.66 -1.81
N GLU A 79 8.94 -27.81 -2.08
CA GLU A 79 9.64 -29.05 -2.44
C GLU A 79 10.53 -28.96 -3.68
N ASN A 80 10.30 -27.97 -4.55
CA ASN A 80 11.09 -27.70 -5.75
C ASN A 80 12.20 -26.66 -5.52
N GLY A 81 12.27 -26.07 -4.33
CA GLY A 81 13.24 -25.04 -3.96
C GLY A 81 12.67 -23.62 -4.00
N TRP A 82 13.53 -22.64 -4.25
CA TRP A 82 13.16 -21.22 -4.29
C TRP A 82 12.50 -20.86 -5.63
N PHE A 83 11.36 -20.15 -5.58
CA PHE A 83 10.70 -19.55 -6.74
C PHE A 83 11.14 -18.11 -6.89
N ASN A 84 12.33 -17.93 -7.48
CA ASN A 84 13.02 -16.65 -7.58
C ASN A 84 13.03 -16.08 -9.00
N GLU A 85 11.94 -16.23 -9.73
CA GLU A 85 11.75 -15.62 -11.05
C GLU A 85 11.61 -14.09 -10.92
N PRO A 86 12.33 -13.31 -11.76
CA PRO A 86 12.16 -11.86 -11.80
C PRO A 86 10.71 -11.42 -12.00
N PHE A 87 10.41 -10.23 -11.50
CA PHE A 87 9.11 -9.60 -11.64
C PHE A 87 8.71 -9.42 -13.11
N HIS A 88 7.48 -9.83 -13.42
CA HIS A 88 6.86 -9.62 -14.73
C HIS A 88 5.57 -8.80 -14.56
N ALA A 89 5.50 -7.64 -15.20
CA ALA A 89 4.38 -6.70 -15.03
C ALA A 89 3.00 -7.28 -15.38
N GLU A 90 2.94 -8.22 -16.33
CA GLU A 90 1.69 -8.89 -16.74
C GLU A 90 1.42 -10.17 -15.93
N GLY A 91 2.43 -10.70 -15.24
CA GLY A 91 2.35 -11.95 -14.48
C GLY A 91 1.63 -11.78 -13.14
N GLU A 92 1.08 -12.89 -12.66
CA GLU A 92 0.71 -13.03 -11.25
C GLU A 92 1.87 -13.69 -10.50
N PHE A 93 1.95 -13.43 -9.20
CA PHE A 93 3.02 -13.93 -8.35
C PHE A 93 2.55 -15.14 -7.54
N TYR A 94 3.46 -16.09 -7.35
CA TYR A 94 3.33 -17.14 -6.33
C TYR A 94 3.81 -16.57 -4.99
N GLY A 95 2.96 -16.63 -3.96
CA GLY A 95 3.28 -16.02 -2.67
C GLY A 95 2.49 -16.63 -1.53
N GLU A 96 3.08 -16.51 -0.33
CA GLU A 96 2.42 -16.89 0.92
C GLU A 96 1.47 -15.81 1.43
N PHE A 97 0.57 -16.21 2.31
CA PHE A 97 -0.28 -15.29 3.05
C PHE A 97 0.48 -14.70 4.25
N GLY A 98 0.20 -13.42 4.53
CA GLY A 98 0.89 -12.68 5.57
C GLY A 98 -0.03 -11.77 6.36
N ASN A 99 0.47 -11.36 7.53
CA ASN A 99 -0.10 -10.26 8.29
C ASN A 99 0.68 -8.99 7.94
N TYR A 100 -0.04 -7.90 7.68
CA TYR A 100 0.52 -6.63 7.29
C TYR A 100 0.11 -5.57 8.30
N GLU A 101 1.09 -4.87 8.85
CA GLU A 101 0.90 -3.61 9.56
C GLU A 101 1.63 -2.53 8.77
N VAL A 102 0.89 -1.63 8.13
CA VAL A 102 1.45 -0.65 7.20
C VAL A 102 1.06 0.73 7.68
N THR A 103 2.07 1.54 7.98
CA THR A 103 1.89 2.98 8.25
C THR A 103 2.23 3.76 7.00
N MET A 104 1.25 4.50 6.50
CA MET A 104 1.41 5.42 5.37
C MET A 104 1.54 6.84 5.89
N ASP A 105 2.48 7.58 5.30
CA ASP A 105 2.68 9.01 5.52
C ASP A 105 2.56 9.73 4.17
N VAL A 106 1.48 10.49 3.98
CA VAL A 106 1.15 11.21 2.73
C VAL A 106 0.84 12.68 3.00
N PRO A 107 0.87 13.58 2.00
CA PRO A 107 0.42 14.96 2.21
C PRO A 107 -1.03 15.00 2.71
N ARG A 108 -1.36 15.93 3.61
CA ARG A 108 -2.64 16.00 4.35
C ARG A 108 -3.90 15.95 3.49
N GLY A 109 -3.85 16.49 2.27
CA GLY A 109 -4.98 16.49 1.34
C GLY A 109 -5.24 15.16 0.61
N TYR A 110 -4.33 14.20 0.71
CA TYR A 110 -4.45 12.90 0.05
C TYR A 110 -5.33 11.95 0.86
N ILE A 111 -6.34 11.37 0.22
CA ILE A 111 -7.24 10.38 0.83
C ILE A 111 -6.67 8.98 0.55
N ILE A 112 -6.69 8.09 1.54
CA ILE A 112 -6.08 6.76 1.44
C ILE A 112 -7.17 5.69 1.33
N GLY A 113 -7.08 4.82 0.34
CA GLY A 113 -7.78 3.53 0.30
C GLY A 113 -6.77 2.40 0.32
N SER A 114 -6.99 1.37 1.12
CA SER A 114 -5.99 0.31 1.34
C SER A 114 -6.62 -1.03 1.66
N THR A 115 -5.82 -2.08 1.54
CA THR A 115 -6.10 -3.40 2.11
C THR A 115 -6.10 -3.32 3.64
N GLY A 116 -6.98 -4.08 4.28
CA GLY A 116 -7.09 -4.16 5.74
C GLY A 116 -8.01 -3.11 6.37
N THR A 117 -7.84 -2.90 7.67
CA THR A 117 -8.66 -2.00 8.50
C THR A 117 -7.78 -0.94 9.15
N VAL A 118 -8.31 0.27 9.35
CA VAL A 118 -7.60 1.34 10.05
C VAL A 118 -7.43 0.97 11.52
N THR A 119 -6.20 1.00 12.03
CA THR A 119 -5.90 0.77 13.45
C THR A 119 -5.45 2.03 14.16
N SER A 120 -4.95 3.03 13.43
CA SER A 120 -4.53 4.33 13.98
C SER A 120 -4.55 5.41 12.89
N GLY A 121 -4.85 6.66 13.29
CA GLY A 121 -4.93 7.81 12.39
C GLY A 121 -6.25 7.95 11.63
N ASP A 122 -6.30 8.92 10.70
CA ASP A 122 -7.48 9.23 9.89
C ASP A 122 -7.15 9.14 8.39
N PRO A 123 -7.77 8.20 7.62
CA PRO A 123 -7.56 8.07 6.18
C PRO A 123 -8.18 9.19 5.33
N GLY A 124 -8.96 10.08 5.94
CA GLY A 124 -9.59 11.23 5.31
C GLY A 124 -10.93 10.96 4.65
N TRP A 125 -11.54 9.81 4.95
CA TRP A 125 -12.81 9.41 4.34
C TRP A 125 -13.92 10.42 4.65
N GLU A 126 -14.08 10.77 5.92
CA GLU A 126 -15.13 11.70 6.36
C GLU A 126 -15.00 13.11 5.79
N GLU A 127 -13.77 13.55 5.49
CA GLU A 127 -13.51 14.88 4.89
C GLU A 127 -14.05 15.01 3.46
N VAL A 128 -14.27 13.89 2.79
CA VAL A 128 -14.74 13.84 1.40
C VAL A 128 -16.05 13.06 1.27
N ARG A 129 -16.79 12.89 2.38
CA ARG A 129 -18.08 12.21 2.40
C ARG A 129 -19.12 12.94 1.56
N VAL A 130 -19.77 12.21 0.67
CA VAL A 130 -20.87 12.72 -0.16
C VAL A 130 -22.17 12.77 0.64
N ASP A 131 -22.86 13.91 0.60
CA ASP A 131 -24.25 14.00 1.07
C ASP A 131 -25.18 13.56 -0.05
N THR A 132 -25.68 12.32 0.09
CA THR A 132 -26.57 11.68 -0.87
C THR A 132 -28.03 12.15 -0.77
N THR A 133 -28.35 13.04 0.18
CA THR A 133 -29.71 13.59 0.31
C THR A 133 -30.00 14.75 -0.65
N GLN A 134 -28.98 15.29 -1.31
CA GLN A 134 -29.09 16.38 -2.28
C GLN A 134 -28.55 16.00 -3.67
N LYS A 135 -28.89 16.79 -4.69
CA LYS A 135 -28.38 16.58 -6.05
C LYS A 135 -26.86 16.63 -6.07
N PHE A 136 -26.22 15.56 -6.55
CA PHE A 136 -24.75 15.43 -6.59
C PHE A 136 -24.04 16.62 -7.23
N SER A 137 -24.58 17.17 -8.32
CA SER A 137 -23.97 18.34 -8.99
C SER A 137 -23.95 19.60 -8.12
N GLN A 138 -24.99 19.80 -7.30
CA GLN A 138 -25.06 20.92 -6.36
C GLN A 138 -24.10 20.67 -5.19
N TRP A 139 -24.14 19.45 -4.63
CA TRP A 139 -23.22 19.04 -3.57
C TRP A 139 -21.76 19.23 -3.97
N LEU A 140 -21.35 18.71 -5.13
CA LEU A 140 -19.97 18.79 -5.59
C LEU A 140 -19.51 20.24 -5.80
N LYS A 141 -20.41 21.12 -6.24
CA LYS A 141 -20.10 22.55 -6.40
C LYS A 141 -19.82 23.20 -5.04
N ASP A 142 -20.67 22.94 -4.06
CA ASP A 142 -20.54 23.52 -2.72
C ASP A 142 -19.34 22.91 -1.97
N PHE A 143 -19.14 21.59 -2.08
CA PHE A 143 -17.96 20.88 -1.56
C PHE A 143 -16.66 21.49 -2.08
N LYS A 144 -16.54 21.69 -3.41
CA LYS A 144 -15.33 22.30 -4.00
C LYS A 144 -15.09 23.73 -3.55
N LYS A 145 -16.15 24.51 -3.33
CA LYS A 145 -16.06 25.88 -2.84
C LYS A 145 -15.58 25.95 -1.39
N ASN A 146 -16.00 24.99 -0.57
CA ASN A 146 -15.77 24.99 0.87
C ASN A 146 -14.62 24.07 1.31
N ARG A 147 -13.92 23.42 0.36
CA ARG A 147 -12.83 22.50 0.67
C ARG A 147 -11.67 23.27 1.29
N SER A 148 -11.25 22.86 2.48
CA SER A 148 -10.07 23.41 3.14
C SER A 148 -8.84 23.26 2.26
N GLU A 149 -8.03 24.32 2.23
CA GLU A 149 -6.64 24.23 1.78
C GLU A 149 -5.79 23.72 2.95
N TYR A 150 -4.77 22.93 2.62
CA TYR A 150 -3.83 22.36 3.58
C TYR A 150 -2.45 22.92 3.30
N ASP A 151 -1.65 23.13 4.34
CA ASP A 151 -0.23 23.47 4.16
C ASP A 151 0.48 22.32 3.43
N GLU A 152 1.47 22.65 2.59
CA GLU A 152 2.23 21.66 1.82
C GLU A 152 3.02 20.69 2.72
N ASN A 153 3.33 21.10 3.94
CA ASN A 153 4.07 20.32 4.94
C ASN A 153 3.15 19.56 5.88
N GLU A 154 1.84 19.82 5.88
CA GLU A 154 0.91 19.04 6.67
C GLU A 154 0.84 17.59 6.15
N ARG A 155 0.87 16.64 7.09
CA ARG A 155 0.91 15.20 6.79
C ARG A 155 -0.33 14.49 7.31
N ARG A 156 -0.74 13.46 6.58
CA ARG A 156 -1.70 12.45 7.03
C ARG A 156 -0.93 11.15 7.26
N VAL A 157 -0.93 10.70 8.51
CA VAL A 157 -0.29 9.45 8.92
C VAL A 157 -1.36 8.48 9.40
N VAL A 158 -1.40 7.30 8.79
CA VAL A 158 -2.45 6.30 9.04
C VAL A 158 -1.85 4.91 9.02
N THR A 159 -2.22 4.09 10.00
CA THR A 159 -1.84 2.68 10.09
C THR A 159 -3.02 1.80 9.72
N PHE A 160 -2.78 0.85 8.82
CA PHE A 160 -3.72 -0.20 8.47
C PHE A 160 -3.17 -1.56 8.89
N TYR A 161 -4.07 -2.44 9.35
CA TYR A 161 -3.77 -3.83 9.64
C TYR A 161 -4.60 -4.76 8.75
N ALA A 162 -3.94 -5.70 8.10
CA ALA A 162 -4.55 -6.78 7.35
C ALA A 162 -4.02 -8.13 7.87
N LYS A 163 -4.93 -9.03 8.21
CA LYS A 163 -4.58 -10.37 8.72
C LYS A 163 -4.79 -11.39 7.62
N ASP A 164 -3.82 -12.28 7.44
CA ASP A 164 -3.93 -13.46 6.58
C ASP A 164 -4.40 -13.10 5.16
N VAL A 165 -3.68 -12.18 4.51
CA VAL A 165 -3.95 -11.76 3.12
C VAL A 165 -2.74 -12.06 2.23
N HIS A 166 -2.98 -12.24 0.94
CA HIS A 166 -1.94 -12.59 -0.03
C HIS A 166 -1.05 -11.39 -0.42
N ASP A 167 -1.62 -10.19 -0.44
CA ASP A 167 -0.93 -8.96 -0.85
C ASP A 167 -1.52 -7.74 -0.13
N PHE A 168 -0.76 -6.66 -0.10
CA PHE A 168 -1.19 -5.37 0.42
C PHE A 168 -1.14 -4.31 -0.67
N ALA A 169 -2.32 -3.98 -1.21
CA ALA A 169 -2.49 -2.91 -2.17
C ALA A 169 -3.07 -1.65 -1.52
N TRP A 170 -2.67 -0.49 -2.02
CA TRP A 170 -3.23 0.79 -1.61
C TRP A 170 -3.24 1.81 -2.75
N VAL A 171 -4.06 2.84 -2.58
CA VAL A 171 -4.28 3.92 -3.53
C VAL A 171 -4.44 5.22 -2.77
N THR A 172 -3.90 6.30 -3.32
CA THR A 172 -4.07 7.60 -2.71
C THR A 172 -4.17 8.74 -3.72
N THR A 173 -5.07 9.68 -3.46
CA THR A 173 -5.29 10.86 -4.30
C THR A 173 -6.06 11.93 -3.53
N PRO A 174 -5.85 13.22 -3.81
CA PRO A 174 -6.70 14.29 -3.30
C PRO A 174 -8.06 14.34 -4.00
N ASN A 175 -8.28 13.56 -5.06
CA ASN A 175 -9.50 13.64 -5.88
C ASN A 175 -10.59 12.64 -5.50
N PHE A 176 -10.40 11.88 -4.41
CA PHE A 176 -11.44 10.97 -3.94
C PHE A 176 -12.63 11.72 -3.35
N LEU A 177 -13.78 11.10 -3.52
CA LEU A 177 -15.00 11.25 -2.77
C LEU A 177 -15.27 9.93 -2.05
N TYR A 178 -16.04 10.00 -0.97
CA TYR A 178 -16.32 8.87 -0.12
C TYR A 178 -17.82 8.70 0.10
N GLU A 179 -18.27 7.45 -0.01
CA GLU A 179 -19.55 7.01 0.52
C GLU A 179 -19.30 5.80 1.41
N GLY A 180 -20.01 5.76 2.54
CA GLY A 180 -19.80 4.75 3.56
C GLY A 180 -21.11 4.29 4.14
N GLY A 181 -21.17 3.02 4.50
CA GLY A 181 -22.28 2.42 5.21
C GLY A 181 -21.84 1.13 5.87
N SER A 182 -22.80 0.36 6.36
CA SER A 182 -22.55 -0.98 6.86
C SER A 182 -23.66 -1.92 6.46
N TRP A 183 -23.31 -3.20 6.32
CA TRP A 183 -24.25 -4.26 6.02
C TRP A 183 -23.88 -5.50 6.83
N ASN A 184 -24.81 -6.01 7.62
CA ASN A 184 -24.59 -7.16 8.51
C ASN A 184 -23.34 -7.05 9.41
N GLY A 185 -23.07 -5.84 9.93
CA GLY A 185 -21.90 -5.59 10.79
C GLY A 185 -20.57 -5.51 10.03
N VAL A 186 -20.60 -5.49 8.70
CA VAL A 186 -19.43 -5.23 7.86
C VAL A 186 -19.49 -3.79 7.38
N ASP A 187 -18.44 -3.02 7.67
CA ASP A 187 -18.31 -1.67 7.15
C ASP A 187 -17.96 -1.72 5.66
N VAL A 188 -18.66 -0.90 4.88
CA VAL A 188 -18.48 -0.77 3.44
C VAL A 188 -17.99 0.64 3.15
N HIS A 189 -16.80 0.73 2.57
CA HIS A 189 -16.18 1.99 2.19
C HIS A 189 -16.05 2.05 0.66
N VAL A 190 -16.66 3.06 0.05
CA VAL A 190 -16.61 3.30 -1.39
C VAL A 190 -15.85 4.59 -1.64
N LEU A 191 -14.67 4.46 -2.26
CA LEU A 191 -13.85 5.59 -2.69
C LEU A 191 -13.88 5.69 -4.20
N TYR A 192 -14.16 6.87 -4.72
CA TYR A 192 -14.21 7.09 -6.17
C TYR A 192 -13.74 8.49 -6.53
N ASN A 193 -13.15 8.62 -7.72
CA ASN A 193 -12.70 9.91 -8.21
C ASN A 193 -13.89 10.83 -8.49
N GLN A 194 -13.78 12.12 -8.13
CA GLN A 194 -14.78 13.16 -8.40
C GLN A 194 -15.30 13.15 -9.86
N LYS A 195 -14.40 12.93 -10.84
CA LYS A 195 -14.75 12.87 -12.27
C LYS A 195 -15.77 11.77 -12.61
N ASN A 196 -15.82 10.72 -11.80
CA ASN A 196 -16.70 9.57 -11.97
C ASN A 196 -17.99 9.68 -11.14
N GLY A 197 -18.10 10.67 -10.23
CA GLY A 197 -19.19 10.69 -9.24
C GLY A 197 -20.60 10.68 -9.82
N LYS A 198 -20.82 11.32 -10.98
CA LYS A 198 -22.11 11.28 -11.70
C LYS A 198 -22.57 9.87 -12.11
N LYS A 199 -21.67 8.90 -12.20
CA LYS A 199 -22.00 7.50 -12.52
C LYS A 199 -22.30 6.67 -11.26
N TRP A 200 -21.89 7.18 -10.10
CA TRP A 200 -22.03 6.52 -8.80
C TRP A 200 -23.30 6.98 -8.06
N THR A 201 -23.70 8.24 -8.26
CA THR A 201 -24.92 8.86 -7.70
C THR A 201 -26.05 8.93 -8.71
#